data_AF-A0AAW2VF70-F1
#
_entry.id   AF-A0AAW2VF70-F1
#
_cell.length_a   1.000
_cell.length_b   1.000
_cell.length_c   1.000
_cell.angle_alpha   90.00
_cell.angle_beta   90.00
_cell.angle_gamma   90.00
#
_symmetry.space_group_name_H-M   'P 1'
#
loop_
_entity.id
_entity.type
_entity.pdbx_description
1 polymer ?
#
loop_
_entity_poly.entity_id
_entity_poly.type
_entity_poly.pdbx_seq_one_letter_code
_entity_poly.pdbx_strand_id
1 'polypeptide(L)' 'MVAPQGLLHFVINAGNTTALAFASFSSQHPGIQTTPLALFKNDFPTDLVAKTTFLDVEQVKKLKALLGGTG' A
#
# COMPACT_ATOMS: atom_id res chain seq x y z
N MET A 1 1.91 9.49 -18.14
CA MET A 1 1.73 9.84 -16.71
C MET A 1 3.09 10.20 -16.15
N VAL A 2 3.18 11.24 -15.33
CA VAL A 2 4.38 11.54 -14.53
C VAL A 2 3.95 11.54 -13.08
N ALA A 3 4.54 10.66 -12.27
CA ALA A 3 4.37 10.65 -10.83
C ALA A 3 5.63 11.26 -10.21
N PRO A 4 5.54 12.44 -9.57
CA PRO A 4 6.69 13.03 -8.89
C PRO A 4 7.23 12.12 -7.80
N GLN A 5 8.55 12.11 -7.62
CA GLN A 5 9.22 11.25 -6.66
C GLN A 5 8.65 11.44 -5.24
N GLY A 6 8.34 10.33 -4.58
CA GLY A 6 7.82 10.30 -3.21
C GLY A 6 6.32 10.57 -3.08
N LEU A 7 5.62 10.97 -4.14
CA LEU A 7 4.18 11.17 -4.09
C LEU A 7 3.41 9.85 -4.23
N LEU A 8 2.37 9.71 -3.42
CA LEU A 8 1.43 8.60 -3.52
C LEU A 8 0.67 8.69 -4.85
N HIS A 9 0.61 7.57 -5.56
CA HIS A 9 -0.11 7.43 -6.82
C HIS A 9 -0.64 6.00 -6.96
N PHE A 10 -1.64 5.81 -7.83
CA PHE A 10 -2.21 4.51 -8.14
C PHE A 10 -2.60 4.45 -9.63
N VAL A 11 -2.73 3.23 -10.14
CA VAL A 11 -3.27 2.96 -11.49
C VAL A 11 -4.40 1.96 -11.37
N ILE A 12 -5.46 2.16 -12.14
CA ILE A 12 -6.62 1.26 -12.17
C ILE A 12 -7.01 1.01 -13.64
N ASN A 13 -7.26 -0.25 -13.99
CA ASN A 13 -7.87 -0.59 -15.27
C ASN A 13 -9.40 -0.45 -15.13
N ALA A 14 -9.96 0.63 -15.70
CA ALA A 14 -11.40 0.89 -15.69
C ALA A 14 -12.15 0.30 -16.90
N GLY A 15 -11.44 -0.35 -17.83
CA GLY A 15 -12.01 -0.99 -19.01
C GLY A 15 -12.34 -2.47 -18.80
N ASN A 16 -12.93 -3.08 -19.83
CA ASN A 16 -13.34 -4.49 -19.80
C ASN A 16 -12.34 -5.44 -20.49
N THR A 17 -11.16 -4.94 -20.86
CA THR A 17 -10.11 -5.70 -21.53
C THR A 17 -8.78 -5.56 -20.79
N THR A 18 -7.84 -6.47 -21.03
CA THR A 18 -6.51 -6.42 -20.41
C THR A 18 -5.75 -5.16 -20.84
N ALA A 19 -5.25 -4.42 -19.86
CA ALA A 19 -4.38 -3.26 -20.06
C ALA A 19 -2.93 -3.60 -19.73
N LEU A 20 -1.98 -3.00 -20.45
CA LEU A 20 -0.54 -3.12 -20.24
C LEU A 20 0.07 -1.72 -20.11
N ALA A 21 0.96 -1.53 -19.13
CA ALA A 21 1.68 -0.27 -18.92
C ALA A 21 3.18 -0.54 -18.78
N PHE A 22 3.98 0.37 -19.34
CA PHE A 22 5.43 0.40 -19.16
C PHE A 22 5.78 1.60 -18.28
N ALA A 23 6.61 1.38 -17.27
CA ALA A 23 7.11 2.41 -16.37
C ALA A 23 8.63 2.56 -16.54
N SER A 24 9.12 3.79 -16.44
CA SER A 24 10.55 4.11 -16.43
C SER A 24 10.85 4.97 -15.22
N PHE A 25 12.00 4.71 -14.60
CA PHE A 25 12.45 5.42 -13.41
C PHE A 25 13.77 6.13 -13.71
N SER A 26 13.95 7.33 -13.16
CA SER A 26 15.19 8.10 -13.28
C SER A 26 16.32 7.60 -12.36
N SER A 27 16.07 6.53 -11.59
CA SER A 27 17.01 5.90 -10.67
C SER A 27 17.16 4.42 -11.01
N GLN A 28 18.36 3.88 -10.84
CA GLN A 28 18.65 2.44 -10.90
C GLN A 28 18.09 1.69 -9.68
N HIS A 29 17.77 2.41 -8.60
CA HIS A 29 17.21 1.87 -7.36
C HIS A 29 15.97 2.68 -6.95
N PRO A 30 14.86 2.59 -7.69
CA PRO A 30 13.70 3.44 -7.45
C PRO A 30 12.98 3.15 -6.13
N GLY A 31 13.06 1.90 -5.64
CA GLY A 31 12.28 1.42 -4.49
C GLY A 31 10.77 1.43 -4.76
N ILE A 32 10.03 0.55 -4.10
CA ILE A 32 8.56 0.54 -4.16
C ILE A 32 8.03 0.35 -2.75
N GLN A 33 7.23 1.30 -2.28
CA GLN A 33 6.49 1.18 -1.04
C GLN A 33 4.99 1.14 -1.32
N THR A 34 4.38 -0.02 -1.11
CA THR A 34 2.95 -0.21 -1.29
C THR A 34 2.22 0.18 -0.01
N THR A 35 1.43 1.25 -0.03
CA THR A 35 0.82 1.84 1.18
C THR A 35 0.03 0.84 2.04
N PRO A 36 -0.86 -0.02 1.50
CA PRO A 36 -1.56 -1.03 2.32
C PRO A 36 -0.60 -2.01 3.00
N LEU A 37 0.49 -2.41 2.34
CA LEU A 37 1.46 -3.32 2.93
C LEU A 37 2.29 -2.60 4.01
N ALA A 38 2.69 -1.35 3.78
CA ALA A 38 3.40 -0.57 4.79
C ALA A 38 2.56 -0.38 6.07
N LEU A 39 1.25 -0.14 5.93
CA LEU A 39 0.34 0.08 7.05
C LEU A 39 -0.07 -1.21 7.78
N PHE A 40 -0.21 -2.33 7.08
CA PHE A 40 -0.84 -3.55 7.65
C PHE A 40 -0.01 -4.83 7.54
N LYS A 41 1.07 -4.88 6.75
CA LYS A 41 2.01 -6.01 6.71
C LYS A 41 3.24 -5.69 7.56
N ASN A 42 3.01 -5.45 8.84
CA ASN A 42 4.03 -5.18 9.85
C ASN A 42 3.67 -5.91 11.15
N ASP A 43 4.55 -5.81 12.14
CA ASP A 43 4.45 -6.38 13.48
C ASP A 43 4.21 -5.31 14.57
N PHE A 44 3.83 -4.08 14.19
CA PHE A 44 3.55 -3.01 15.16
C PHE A 44 2.30 -3.33 16.00
N PRO A 45 2.16 -2.81 17.24
CA PRO A 45 0.95 -3.02 18.02
C PRO A 45 -0.33 -2.61 17.26
N THR A 46 -1.33 -3.48 17.23
CA THR A 46 -2.61 -3.19 16.54
C THR A 46 -3.22 -1.85 16.98
N ASP A 47 -3.18 -1.50 18.27
CA ASP A 47 -3.72 -0.23 18.79
C ASP A 47 -2.99 1.00 18.23
N LEU A 48 -1.70 0.89 17.93
CA LEU A 48 -0.93 1.99 17.31
C LEU A 48 -1.40 2.21 15.86
N VAL A 49 -1.56 1.12 15.11
CA VAL A 49 -2.05 1.17 13.73
C VAL A 49 -3.48 1.69 13.69
N ALA A 50 -4.34 1.27 14.63
CA ALA A 50 -5.71 1.77 14.76
C ALA A 50 -5.73 3.28 15.00
N LYS A 51 -4.92 3.80 15.94
CA LYS A 51 -4.82 5.25 16.19
C LYS A 51 -4.29 6.04 14.99
N THR A 52 -3.37 5.46 14.22
CA THR A 52 -2.75 6.13 13.07
C THR A 52 -3.70 6.18 11.86
N THR A 53 -4.50 5.13 11.68
CA THR A 53 -5.40 4.98 10.52
C THR A 53 -6.84 5.40 10.81
N PHE A 54 -7.19 5.62 12.09
CA PHE A 54 -8.55 5.89 12.58
C PHE A 54 -9.56 4.77 12.27
N LEU A 55 -9.07 3.56 12.01
CA LEU A 55 -9.87 2.36 11.88
C LEU A 55 -10.10 1.72 13.25
N ASP A 56 -11.18 0.96 13.38
CA ASP A 56 -11.37 0.16 14.59
C ASP A 56 -10.37 -1.02 14.64
N VAL A 57 -10.14 -1.52 15.86
CA VAL A 57 -9.17 -2.60 16.12
C VAL A 57 -9.48 -3.87 15.31
N GLU A 58 -10.76 -4.19 15.12
CA GLU A 58 -11.17 -5.40 14.40
C GLU A 58 -10.94 -5.27 12.89
N GLN A 59 -11.14 -4.08 12.32
CA GLN A 59 -10.75 -3.76 10.95
C GLN A 59 -9.24 -3.88 10.74
N VAL A 60 -8.44 -3.35 11.68
CA VAL A 60 -6.97 -3.47 11.60
C VAL A 60 -6.53 -4.93 11.67
N LYS A 61 -7.05 -5.72 12.61
CA LYS A 61 -6.75 -7.16 12.70
C LYS A 61 -7.11 -7.89 11.41
N LYS A 62 -8.26 -7.60 10.83
CA LYS A 62 -8.69 -8.19 9.55
C LYS A 62 -7.75 -7.84 8.41
N LEU A 63 -7.33 -6.58 8.30
CA LEU A 63 -6.38 -6.13 7.27
C LEU A 63 -4.99 -6.74 7.45
N LYS A 64 -4.50 -6.83 8.70
CA LYS A 64 -3.24 -7.51 9.02
C LYS A 64 -3.27 -8.99 8.67
N ALA A 65 -4.31 -9.71 9.08
CA ALA A 65 -4.47 -11.12 8.75
C ALA A 65 -4.53 -11.36 7.23
N LEU A 66 -5.22 -10.48 6.49
CA LEU A 66 -5.31 -10.56 5.03
C LEU A 66 -3.96 -10.29 4.34
N LEU A 67 -3.17 -9.34 4.85
CA LEU A 67 -1.94 -8.86 4.21
C LEU A 67 -0.66 -9.49 4.78
N GLY A 68 -0.78 -10.34 5.80
CA GLY A 68 0.33 -11.08 6.42
C GLY A 68 1.07 -10.32 7.52
N GLY A 69 0.43 -9.34 8.16
CA GLY A 69 0.94 -8.66 9.35
C GLY A 69 0.60 -9.39 10.65
N THR A 70 1.28 -9.00 11.72
CA THR A 70 1.15 -9.53 13.09
C THR A 70 1.10 -8.38 14.10
N GLY A 71 0.90 -8.68 15.38
CA GLY A 71 0.88 -7.68 16.47
C GLY A 71 -0.47 -7.05 16.70
#